data_AF-A0A7S4JWM3-F1
#
_entry.id   AF-A0A7S4JWM3-F1
#
_cell.length_a   1.000
_cell.length_b   1.000
_cell.length_c   1.000
_cell.angle_alpha   90.00
_cell.angle_beta   90.00
_cell.angle_gamma   90.00
#
_symmetry.space_group_name_H-M   'P 1'
#
loop_
_entity.id
_entity.type
_entity.pdbx_description
1 polymer ?
#
loop_
_entity_poly.entity_id
_entity_poly.type
_entity_poly.pdbx_seq_one_letter_code
_entity_poly.pdbx_strand_id
1 'polypeptide(L)'
;DDRDTRAASSASARGGGGGGAASAPSAPATGRVRIELTEAVYSSSSSDKKKSSKSSKKDGDKKSKKSSKKSSSSSSSSSSSRPWKEGPTKKTLVLPRSTSVGDVLSQSKSKLRMKSKPVRCFYVDKSSGSGGGLEVDLSGNLGGVEDGATLYVTSHVIP
;
A
#
# COMPACT_ATOMS: atom_id res chain seq x y z
N ASP A 1 -7.79 74.26 6.77
CA ASP A 1 -8.18 73.27 5.76
C ASP A 1 -8.81 72.04 6.40
N ASP A 2 -10.10 72.14 6.61
CA ASP A 2 -11.07 71.05 6.74
C ASP A 2 -11.01 70.07 5.55
N ARG A 3 -11.24 68.78 5.80
CA ARG A 3 -12.37 68.02 5.21
C ARG A 3 -12.42 66.57 5.73
N ASP A 4 -13.28 66.38 6.70
CA ASP A 4 -14.11 65.17 6.86
C ASP A 4 -14.84 64.85 5.53
N THR A 5 -14.83 63.58 5.11
CA THR A 5 -15.97 62.98 4.40
C THR A 5 -16.02 61.47 4.61
N ARG A 6 -17.06 61.05 5.35
CA ARG A 6 -17.65 59.70 5.39
C ARG A 6 -18.05 59.21 3.98
N ALA A 7 -17.99 57.89 3.78
CA ALA A 7 -19.06 57.17 3.07
C ALA A 7 -19.03 55.67 3.42
N ALA A 8 -20.12 55.21 4.03
CA ALA A 8 -20.49 53.81 4.13
C ALA A 8 -20.95 53.29 2.77
N SER A 9 -20.76 52.01 2.47
CA SER A 9 -21.65 51.23 1.57
C SER A 9 -21.44 49.73 1.76
N SER A 10 -22.49 49.13 2.28
CA SER A 10 -22.84 47.71 2.24
C SER A 10 -22.82 47.12 0.84
N ALA A 11 -22.40 45.86 0.69
CA ALA A 11 -23.01 44.93 -0.27
C ALA A 11 -22.66 43.48 0.08
N SER A 12 -23.66 42.78 0.63
CA SER A 12 -23.75 41.32 0.54
C SER A 12 -23.87 40.92 -0.93
N ALA A 13 -22.95 40.12 -1.44
CA ALA A 13 -23.14 39.36 -2.66
C ALA A 13 -22.90 37.88 -2.36
N ARG A 14 -24.00 37.18 -2.07
CA ARG A 14 -24.10 35.73 -2.19
C ARG A 14 -24.00 35.41 -3.68
N GLY A 15 -22.82 34.99 -4.13
CA GLY A 15 -22.60 34.43 -5.46
C GLY A 15 -22.54 32.91 -5.38
N GLY A 16 -23.67 32.26 -5.65
CA GLY A 16 -23.71 30.83 -5.96
C GLY A 16 -23.18 30.56 -7.37
N GLY A 17 -22.53 29.41 -7.55
CA GLY A 17 -22.03 28.97 -8.86
C GLY A 17 -20.93 27.91 -8.77
N GLY A 18 -21.04 26.99 -7.80
CA GLY A 18 -20.16 25.83 -7.69
C GLY A 18 -20.54 24.79 -8.73
N GLY A 19 -19.80 24.76 -9.84
CA GLY A 19 -19.96 23.78 -10.92
C GLY A 19 -18.81 23.82 -11.93
N GLY A 20 -17.63 24.27 -11.50
CA GLY A 20 -16.42 24.08 -12.28
C GLY A 20 -15.90 22.69 -11.99
N ALA A 21 -15.96 21.81 -12.99
CA ALA A 21 -15.20 20.56 -12.98
C ALA A 21 -13.75 20.92 -12.61
N ALA A 22 -13.33 20.51 -11.43
CA ALA A 22 -11.97 20.67 -10.96
C ALA A 22 -11.07 19.88 -11.90
N SER A 23 -10.59 20.54 -12.95
CA SER A 23 -9.42 20.07 -13.68
C SER A 23 -8.32 20.03 -12.65
N ALA A 24 -7.95 18.80 -12.26
CA ALA A 24 -6.85 18.55 -11.36
C ALA A 24 -5.65 19.38 -11.82
N PRO A 25 -4.89 20.02 -10.91
CA PRO A 25 -3.66 20.69 -11.31
C PRO A 25 -2.80 19.64 -12.00
N SER A 26 -2.61 19.76 -13.32
CA SER A 26 -1.57 19.04 -14.03
C SER A 26 -0.27 19.52 -13.41
N ALA A 27 0.22 18.73 -12.44
CA ALA A 27 1.43 19.04 -11.73
C ALA A 27 2.54 19.23 -12.78
N PRO A 28 3.36 20.29 -12.66
CA PRO A 28 4.50 20.42 -13.56
C PRO A 28 5.32 19.14 -13.48
N ALA A 29 6.04 18.81 -14.56
CA ALA A 29 7.02 17.74 -14.63
C ALA A 29 8.18 17.99 -13.64
N THR A 30 7.86 18.13 -12.36
CA THR A 30 8.79 18.17 -11.26
C THR A 30 9.53 16.85 -11.34
N GLY A 31 10.85 16.86 -11.17
CA GLY A 31 11.66 15.64 -11.12
C GLY A 31 11.32 14.74 -9.93
N ARG A 32 10.11 14.84 -9.35
CA ARG A 32 9.58 14.10 -8.23
C ARG A 32 8.31 13.36 -8.65
N VAL A 33 8.04 12.28 -7.94
CA VAL A 33 6.89 11.41 -8.13
C VAL A 33 6.30 11.09 -6.75
N ARG A 34 4.99 11.21 -6.65
CA ARG A 34 4.21 10.75 -5.51
C ARG A 34 3.90 9.28 -5.71
N ILE A 35 4.28 8.45 -4.76
CA ILE A 35 4.00 7.01 -4.78
C ILE A 35 3.25 6.62 -3.53
N GLU A 36 2.33 5.67 -3.65
CA GLU A 36 1.75 4.98 -2.51
C GLU A 36 2.54 3.69 -2.26
N LEU A 37 3.20 3.59 -1.11
CA LEU A 37 3.84 2.36 -0.67
C LEU A 37 2.87 1.51 0.16
N THR A 38 2.82 0.23 -0.14
CA THR A 38 2.09 -0.77 0.63
C THR A 38 2.90 -2.06 0.70
N GLU A 39 2.67 -2.85 1.75
CA GLU A 39 3.29 -4.16 1.88
C GLU A 39 2.50 -5.20 1.08
N ALA A 40 3.19 -6.10 0.37
CA ALA A 40 2.60 -7.30 -0.21
C ALA A 40 2.94 -8.49 0.69
N VAL A 41 1.90 -8.99 1.38
CA VAL A 41 1.98 -10.10 2.33
C VAL A 41 1.61 -11.39 1.62
N TYR A 42 2.62 -12.22 1.36
CA TYR A 42 2.40 -13.55 0.82
C TYR A 42 1.93 -14.47 1.93
N SER A 43 0.86 -15.23 1.64
CA SER A 43 0.43 -16.29 2.55
C SER A 43 1.48 -17.38 2.44
N SER A 44 2.45 -17.41 3.36
CA SER A 44 3.39 -18.51 3.44
C SER A 44 2.62 -19.80 3.63
N SER A 45 2.54 -20.64 2.60
CA SER A 45 2.00 -22.00 2.71
C SER A 45 2.97 -22.94 3.41
N SER A 46 4.24 -22.56 3.60
CA SER A 46 5.21 -23.32 4.38
C SER A 46 6.49 -22.51 4.57
N SER A 47 6.70 -21.97 5.76
CA SER A 47 8.04 -21.65 6.24
C SER A 47 8.21 -22.40 7.54
N ASP A 48 8.72 -23.63 7.39
CA ASP A 48 9.66 -24.29 8.30
C ASP A 48 9.56 -23.92 9.78
N LYS A 49 8.50 -24.41 10.45
CA LYS A 49 8.68 -24.87 11.83
C LYS A 49 9.31 -26.25 11.81
N LYS A 50 10.58 -26.34 11.42
CA LYS A 50 11.43 -27.49 11.74
C LYS A 50 11.77 -27.41 13.24
N LYS A 51 10.75 -27.59 14.09
CA LYS A 51 10.93 -27.77 15.54
C LYS A 51 11.36 -29.21 15.72
N SER A 52 12.67 -29.40 15.84
CA SER A 52 13.31 -30.69 16.14
C SER A 52 12.54 -31.47 17.19
N SER A 53 12.13 -32.66 16.80
CA SER A 53 11.67 -33.74 17.66
C SER A 53 12.69 -34.01 18.76
N LYS A 54 12.31 -33.76 20.02
CA LYS A 54 12.90 -34.47 21.15
C LYS A 54 11.78 -35.28 21.81
N SER A 55 11.67 -36.52 21.35
CA SER A 55 10.84 -37.56 21.93
C SER A 55 11.24 -37.82 23.37
N SER A 56 10.29 -37.72 24.29
CA SER A 56 10.32 -38.46 25.54
C SER A 56 8.93 -39.06 25.75
N LYS A 57 8.87 -40.38 25.58
CA LYS A 57 7.77 -41.26 25.97
C LYS A 57 7.25 -40.89 27.37
N LYS A 58 5.93 -40.75 27.53
CA LYS A 58 5.22 -41.29 28.69
C LYS A 58 3.73 -41.41 28.39
N ASP A 59 3.25 -42.65 28.47
CA ASP A 59 1.85 -43.08 28.47
C ASP A 59 0.94 -42.22 29.34
N GLY A 60 -0.30 -42.05 28.90
CA GLY A 60 -1.31 -41.33 29.68
C GLY A 60 -2.62 -41.11 28.94
N ASP A 61 -3.41 -42.17 28.87
CA ASP A 61 -4.84 -42.23 28.53
C ASP A 61 -5.63 -41.04 29.14
N LYS A 62 -6.38 -40.29 28.31
CA LYS A 62 -7.49 -39.42 28.77
C LYS A 62 -8.36 -38.85 27.63
N LYS A 63 -9.49 -39.53 27.42
CA LYS A 63 -10.86 -39.00 27.38
C LYS A 63 -11.15 -37.80 26.45
N SER A 64 -11.65 -38.15 25.27
CA SER A 64 -12.37 -37.30 24.33
C SER A 64 -13.60 -36.61 24.96
N LYS A 65 -13.57 -35.28 25.04
CA LYS A 65 -14.77 -34.44 25.18
C LYS A 65 -14.64 -33.15 24.37
N LYS A 66 -15.52 -33.03 23.37
CA LYS A 66 -16.38 -31.88 23.11
C LYS A 66 -15.69 -30.51 22.89
N SER A 67 -15.53 -30.14 21.62
CA SER A 67 -16.05 -28.86 21.11
C SER A 67 -15.89 -28.82 19.59
N SER A 68 -17.01 -28.92 18.89
CA SER A 68 -17.16 -28.55 17.50
C SER A 68 -16.80 -27.06 17.38
N LYS A 69 -15.55 -26.83 16.97
CA LYS A 69 -14.99 -25.52 16.71
C LYS A 69 -15.73 -24.94 15.51
N LYS A 70 -16.69 -24.07 15.83
CA LYS A 70 -17.35 -23.09 14.96
C LYS A 70 -16.35 -22.58 13.92
N SER A 71 -16.43 -23.13 12.72
CA SER A 71 -15.79 -22.59 11.53
C SER A 71 -16.51 -21.28 11.24
N SER A 72 -16.01 -20.19 11.81
CA SER A 72 -16.24 -18.87 11.26
C SER A 72 -15.55 -18.85 9.90
N SER A 73 -16.28 -19.31 8.89
CA SER A 73 -16.09 -18.89 7.52
C SER A 73 -16.17 -17.37 7.52
N SER A 74 -14.99 -16.75 7.54
CA SER A 74 -14.83 -15.33 7.22
C SER A 74 -15.27 -15.15 5.78
N SER A 75 -16.50 -14.71 5.63
CA SER A 75 -17.06 -14.12 4.44
C SER A 75 -16.27 -12.89 4.00
N SER A 76 -16.28 -12.67 2.68
CA SER A 76 -16.02 -11.40 1.97
C SER A 76 -14.56 -10.94 1.91
N SER A 77 -14.00 -10.47 0.80
CA SER A 77 -14.50 -10.24 -0.56
C SER A 77 -13.32 -9.77 -1.41
N SER A 78 -13.43 -9.96 -2.73
CA SER A 78 -12.51 -9.56 -3.81
C SER A 78 -11.46 -10.61 -4.18
N SER A 79 -11.91 -11.47 -5.09
CA SER A 79 -11.14 -12.37 -5.93
C SER A 79 -10.20 -11.59 -6.85
N SER A 80 -9.11 -11.04 -6.32
CA SER A 80 -7.92 -10.86 -7.16
C SER A 80 -7.16 -12.18 -7.13
N SER A 81 -6.87 -12.76 -8.30
CA SER A 81 -6.08 -13.99 -8.51
C SER A 81 -4.62 -13.91 -8.02
N ARG A 82 -4.31 -12.96 -7.12
CA ARG A 82 -2.98 -12.66 -6.66
C ARG A 82 -2.59 -13.60 -5.52
N PRO A 83 -1.37 -14.14 -5.52
CA PRO A 83 -0.88 -15.03 -4.46
C PRO A 83 -0.59 -14.32 -3.12
N TRP A 84 -0.86 -13.02 -3.03
CA TRP A 84 -0.57 -12.17 -1.88
C TRP A 84 -1.72 -11.20 -1.57
N LYS A 85 -1.70 -10.67 -0.35
CA LYS A 85 -2.67 -9.69 0.14
C LYS A 85 -1.98 -8.35 0.39
N GLU A 86 -2.72 -7.26 0.22
CA GLU A 86 -2.24 -5.94 0.64
C GLU A 86 -2.09 -5.90 2.16
N GLY A 87 -0.98 -5.34 2.62
CA GLY A 87 -0.68 -5.15 4.03
C GLY A 87 -1.57 -4.08 4.67
N PRO A 88 -1.61 -4.05 6.01
CA PRO A 88 -2.50 -3.14 6.74
C PRO A 88 -2.04 -1.68 6.70
N THR A 89 -0.78 -1.42 6.37
CA THR A 89 -0.20 -0.07 6.39
C THR A 89 0.06 0.41 4.97
N LYS A 90 -0.49 1.57 4.63
CA LYS A 90 -0.20 2.32 3.40
C LYS A 90 0.47 3.64 3.74
N LYS A 91 1.44 4.06 2.94
CA LYS A 91 2.15 5.34 3.11
C LYS A 91 2.42 5.99 1.78
N THR A 92 1.93 7.21 1.61
CA THR A 92 2.27 8.05 0.47
C THR A 92 3.59 8.76 0.72
N LEU A 93 4.52 8.65 -0.23
CA LEU A 93 5.79 9.38 -0.24
C LEU A 93 5.90 10.21 -1.51
N VAL A 94 6.61 11.33 -1.43
CA VAL A 94 6.99 12.13 -2.60
C VAL A 94 8.51 12.09 -2.71
N LEU A 95 9.00 11.43 -3.76
CA LEU A 95 10.42 11.15 -3.94
C LEU A 95 10.90 11.67 -5.30
N PRO A 96 12.17 12.06 -5.46
CA PRO A 96 12.75 12.30 -6.78
C PRO A 96 12.62 11.07 -7.69
N ARG A 97 12.38 11.26 -8.98
CA ARG A 97 12.35 10.17 -9.98
C ARG A 97 13.70 9.47 -10.13
N SER A 98 14.79 10.16 -9.80
CA SER A 98 16.14 9.60 -9.73
C SER A 98 16.37 8.68 -8.53
N THR A 99 15.42 8.62 -7.56
CA THR A 99 15.56 7.78 -6.37
C THR A 99 15.68 6.32 -6.77
N SER A 100 16.68 5.63 -6.22
CA SER A 100 16.91 4.22 -6.51
C SER A 100 15.85 3.34 -5.83
N VAL A 101 15.56 2.19 -6.43
CA VAL A 101 14.68 1.19 -5.81
C VAL A 101 15.26 0.70 -4.46
N GLY A 102 16.60 0.66 -4.32
CA GLY A 102 17.27 0.30 -3.07
C GLY A 102 16.96 1.28 -1.92
N ASP A 103 16.88 2.57 -2.21
CA ASP A 103 16.49 3.59 -1.24
C ASP A 103 15.01 3.44 -0.86
N VAL A 104 14.14 3.17 -1.84
CA VAL A 104 12.71 2.90 -1.60
C VAL A 104 12.52 1.68 -0.70
N LEU A 105 13.26 0.60 -0.93
CA LEU A 105 13.26 -0.60 -0.07
C LEU A 105 13.74 -0.25 1.35
N SER A 106 14.80 0.54 1.48
CA SER A 106 15.32 0.96 2.79
C SER A 106 14.32 1.82 3.56
N GLN A 107 13.66 2.76 2.89
CA GLN A 107 12.63 3.62 3.49
C GLN A 107 11.36 2.83 3.84
N SER A 108 10.92 1.93 2.97
CA SER A 108 9.68 1.15 3.17
C SER A 108 9.72 0.30 4.43
N LYS A 109 10.87 -0.29 4.80
CA LYS A 109 11.01 -1.03 6.08
C LYS A 109 10.55 -0.20 7.29
N SER A 110 11.04 1.03 7.39
CA SER A 110 10.70 1.92 8.51
C SER A 110 9.29 2.51 8.39
N LYS A 111 8.90 2.95 7.18
CA LYS A 111 7.63 3.64 6.93
C LYS A 111 6.42 2.71 7.05
N LEU A 112 6.55 1.48 6.55
CA LEU A 112 5.50 0.46 6.62
C LEU A 112 5.58 -0.39 7.91
N ARG A 113 6.59 -0.15 8.76
CA ARG A 113 6.85 -0.91 10.01
C ARG A 113 6.98 -2.42 9.75
N MET A 114 7.62 -2.79 8.64
CA MET A 114 7.81 -4.19 8.27
C MET A 114 8.74 -4.87 9.28
N LYS A 115 8.40 -6.10 9.65
CA LYS A 115 9.22 -6.90 10.57
C LYS A 115 10.50 -7.39 9.89
N SER A 116 10.39 -7.76 8.63
CA SER A 116 11.48 -8.32 7.82
C SER A 116 12.08 -7.26 6.90
N LYS A 117 13.31 -7.52 6.41
CA LYS A 117 13.95 -6.64 5.43
C LYS A 117 13.25 -6.82 4.07
N PRO A 118 12.73 -5.75 3.46
CA PRO A 118 12.15 -5.83 2.13
C PRO A 118 13.23 -6.12 1.09
N VAL A 119 12.89 -6.96 0.12
CA VAL A 119 13.83 -7.45 -0.91
C VAL A 119 13.34 -7.18 -2.34
N ARG A 120 12.03 -7.02 -2.53
CA ARG A 120 11.40 -6.85 -3.84
C ARG A 120 10.42 -5.68 -3.79
N CYS A 121 10.46 -4.84 -4.82
CA CYS A 121 9.52 -3.75 -5.04
C CYS A 121 8.96 -3.86 -6.46
N PHE A 122 7.65 -3.84 -6.58
CA PHE A 122 6.94 -4.02 -7.84
C PHE A 122 5.68 -3.16 -7.85
N TYR A 123 5.15 -2.88 -9.02
CA TYR A 123 3.80 -2.32 -9.17
C TYR A 123 2.94 -3.33 -9.92
N VAL A 124 1.62 -3.13 -9.89
CA VAL A 124 0.74 -4.00 -10.67
C VAL A 124 0.03 -3.20 -11.73
N ASP A 125 0.36 -3.52 -12.98
CA ASP A 125 -0.29 -2.96 -14.14
C ASP A 125 -1.66 -3.60 -14.33
N LYS A 126 -2.70 -2.79 -14.14
CA LYS A 126 -4.10 -3.19 -14.33
C LYS A 126 -4.54 -3.10 -15.79
N SER A 127 -3.72 -2.54 -16.66
CA SER A 127 -4.02 -2.35 -18.09
C SER A 127 -3.91 -3.66 -18.87
N SER A 128 -3.16 -4.64 -18.33
CA SER A 128 -3.14 -6.00 -18.86
C SER A 128 -4.49 -6.65 -18.57
N GLY A 129 -5.34 -6.80 -19.60
CA GLY A 129 -6.73 -7.29 -19.51
C GLY A 129 -6.95 -8.70 -18.94
N SER A 130 -5.92 -9.31 -18.35
CA SER A 130 -6.04 -10.48 -17.49
C SER A 130 -6.44 -10.03 -16.09
N GLY A 131 -7.56 -10.54 -15.56
CA GLY A 131 -8.21 -10.10 -14.31
C GLY A 131 -7.36 -10.13 -13.02
N GLY A 132 -6.06 -10.45 -13.11
CA GLY A 132 -5.08 -10.35 -12.02
C GLY A 132 -4.17 -9.11 -12.05
N GLY A 133 -4.05 -8.41 -13.19
CA GLY A 133 -3.00 -7.41 -13.42
C GLY A 133 -1.59 -8.01 -13.44
N LEU A 134 -0.69 -7.44 -14.26
CA LEU A 134 0.67 -7.92 -14.40
C LEU A 134 1.57 -7.30 -13.33
N GLU A 135 2.25 -8.13 -12.53
CA GLU A 135 3.29 -7.67 -11.61
C GLU A 135 4.53 -7.27 -12.42
N VAL A 136 4.94 -6.01 -12.29
CA VAL A 136 6.13 -5.49 -12.96
C VAL A 136 7.15 -5.10 -11.89
N ASP A 137 8.27 -5.82 -11.88
CA ASP A 137 9.38 -5.55 -10.98
C ASP A 137 10.07 -4.24 -11.36
N LEU A 138 10.23 -3.38 -10.36
CA LEU A 138 11.00 -2.15 -10.54
C LEU A 138 12.48 -2.46 -10.34
N SER A 139 13.28 -2.11 -11.34
CA SER A 139 14.73 -2.14 -11.28
C SER A 139 15.30 -0.76 -11.60
N GLY A 140 16.43 -0.41 -10.98
CA GLY A 140 17.05 0.91 -11.16
C GLY A 140 16.41 2.00 -10.31
N ASN A 141 15.59 2.87 -10.93
CA ASN A 141 15.04 4.09 -10.33
C ASN A 141 13.53 4.27 -10.61
N LEU A 142 12.95 5.35 -10.09
CA LEU A 142 11.53 5.69 -10.25
C LEU A 142 11.22 6.50 -11.54
N GLY A 143 12.13 6.50 -12.52
CA GLY A 143 12.00 7.30 -13.74
C GLY A 143 10.76 6.95 -14.58
N GLY A 144 10.42 5.67 -14.66
CA GLY A 144 9.24 5.17 -15.38
C GLY A 144 7.96 5.07 -14.56
N VAL A 145 7.97 5.55 -13.31
CA VAL A 145 6.81 5.45 -12.41
C VAL A 145 5.92 6.68 -12.56
N GLU A 146 4.61 6.44 -12.71
CA GLU A 146 3.59 7.48 -12.80
C GLU A 146 3.30 8.12 -11.44
N ASP A 147 2.87 9.38 -11.45
CA ASP A 147 2.45 10.06 -10.21
C ASP A 147 1.16 9.42 -9.69
N GLY A 148 1.15 9.11 -8.40
CA GLY A 148 0.06 8.39 -7.74
C GLY A 148 0.14 6.87 -7.87
N ALA A 149 1.19 6.31 -8.48
CA ALA A 149 1.33 4.86 -8.60
C ALA A 149 1.44 4.17 -7.24
N THR A 150 0.78 3.01 -7.10
CA THR A 150 0.91 2.15 -5.93
C THR A 150 2.05 1.15 -6.14
N LEU A 151 3.08 1.26 -5.30
CA LEU A 151 4.19 0.34 -5.22
C LEU A 151 3.98 -0.65 -4.07
N TYR A 152 4.11 -1.92 -4.40
CA TYR A 152 4.04 -3.04 -3.49
C TYR A 152 5.45 -3.48 -3.13
N VAL A 153 5.70 -3.66 -1.84
CA VAL A 153 6.99 -4.09 -1.33
C VAL A 153 6.83 -5.38 -0.55
N THR A 154 7.70 -6.35 -0.78
CA THR A 154 7.67 -7.63 -0.06
C THR A 154 9.04 -8.04 0.47
N SER A 155 9.03 -8.80 1.56
CA SER A 155 10.22 -9.45 2.13
C SER A 155 10.43 -10.87 1.60
N HIS A 156 9.50 -11.39 0.80
CA HIS A 156 9.60 -12.72 0.23
C HIS A 156 10.31 -12.66 -1.13
N VAL A 157 11.33 -13.50 -1.29
CA VAL A 157 11.86 -13.84 -2.61
C VAL A 157 10.89 -14.86 -3.18
N ILE A 158 10.19 -14.51 -4.25
CA ILE A 158 9.38 -15.48 -4.99
C ILE A 158 10.37 -16.18 -5.93
N PRO A 159 10.55 -17.50 -5.79
CA PRO A 159 11.42 -18.27 -6.67
C PRO A 159 10.86 -18.36 -8.11
#